data_AF-A0AAW8CZJ5-F1
#
_entry.id   AF-A0AAW8CZJ5-F1
#
_cell.length_a   1.000
_cell.length_b   1.000
_cell.length_c   1.000
_cell.angle_alpha   90.00
_cell.angle_beta   90.00
_cell.angle_gamma   90.00
#
_symmetry.space_group_name_H-M   'P 1'
#
loop_
_entity.id
_entity.type
_entity.pdbx_description
1 polymer ?
#
loop_
_entity_poly.entity_id
_entity_poly.type
_entity_poly.pdbx_seq_one_letter_code
_entity_poly.pdbx_strand_id
1 'polypeptide(L)'
;MQLIQGRELRFRFAISPTAFSRQYQCLLVMTRTGFPEMFILSPNLLELSDGRTLPHIYRHDGGGTKLCLWLPRKSEWSSHMRLLETYIAWTSEWLNYFEEWLVTDQWAGGGEHPVPKKKKRWR
;
A
#
# COMPACT_ATOMS: atom_id res chain seq x y z
N MET A 1 12.63 -9.93 -14.86
CA MET A 1 11.37 -9.25 -15.24
C MET A 1 10.59 -10.20 -16.12
N GLN A 2 9.42 -10.69 -15.67
CA GLN A 2 8.62 -11.64 -16.44
C GLN A 2 7.42 -10.93 -17.04
N LEU A 3 7.34 -10.87 -18.38
CA LEU A 3 6.18 -10.38 -19.11
C LEU A 3 5.16 -11.51 -19.24
N ILE A 4 4.13 -11.52 -18.41
CA ILE A 4 3.04 -12.50 -18.47
C ILE A 4 1.89 -11.88 -19.28
N GLN A 5 1.98 -11.95 -20.62
CA GLN A 5 1.03 -11.38 -21.59
C GLN A 5 0.81 -9.85 -21.45
N GLY A 6 0.56 -9.14 -22.56
CA GLY A 6 0.53 -7.66 -22.61
C GLY A 6 -0.65 -6.96 -21.91
N ARG A 7 -1.16 -7.51 -20.80
CA ARG A 7 -2.31 -6.99 -20.02
C ARG A 7 -1.91 -6.32 -18.71
N GLU A 8 -0.79 -6.74 -18.11
CA GLU A 8 -0.38 -6.29 -16.79
C GLU A 8 1.14 -6.23 -16.66
N LEU A 9 1.66 -5.16 -16.04
CA LEU A 9 3.04 -5.07 -15.59
C LEU A 9 3.10 -5.37 -14.10
N ARG A 10 3.98 -6.30 -13.71
CA ARG A 10 4.32 -6.59 -12.31
C ARG A 10 5.77 -6.21 -12.05
N PHE A 11 5.97 -5.19 -11.24
CA PHE A 11 7.30 -4.74 -10.83
C PHE A 11 7.53 -5.06 -9.36
N ARG A 12 8.42 -6.03 -9.10
CA ARG A 12 8.84 -6.42 -7.75
C ARG A 12 10.15 -5.73 -7.40
N PHE A 13 10.23 -5.17 -6.21
CA PHE A 13 11.43 -4.49 -5.72
C PHE A 13 11.50 -4.59 -4.19
N ALA A 14 12.70 -4.38 -3.66
CA ALA A 14 12.92 -4.26 -2.22
C ALA A 14 13.12 -2.79 -1.86
N ILE A 15 12.58 -2.35 -0.73
CA ILE A 15 12.84 -1.02 -0.18
C ILE A 15 13.00 -1.10 1.34
N SER A 16 13.85 -0.24 1.89
CA SER A 16 13.86 0.07 3.32
C SER A 16 13.67 1.58 3.46
N PRO A 17 12.69 2.06 4.25
CA PRO A 17 12.38 3.49 4.30
C PRO A 17 13.47 4.32 4.97
N THR A 18 14.29 3.71 5.83
CA THR A 18 15.48 4.31 6.43
C THR A 18 16.63 3.31 6.49
N ALA A 19 17.83 3.75 6.85
CA ALA A 19 18.98 2.85 7.03
C ALA A 19 18.80 1.81 8.15
N PHE A 20 17.89 2.05 9.10
CA PHE A 20 17.67 1.18 10.27
C PHE A 20 16.35 0.42 10.22
N SER A 21 15.48 0.77 9.27
CA SER A 21 14.19 0.11 9.09
C SER A 21 14.35 -1.29 8.48
N ARG A 22 13.30 -2.09 8.60
CA ARG A 22 13.24 -3.42 7.98
C ARG A 22 13.24 -3.26 6.46
N GLN A 23 13.74 -4.29 5.77
CA GLN A 23 13.60 -4.37 4.31
C GLN A 23 12.26 -5.03 3.96
N TYR A 24 11.51 -4.38 3.08
CA TYR A 24 10.21 -4.82 2.59
C TYR A 24 10.31 -5.24 1.12
N GLN A 25 9.69 -6.36 0.78
CA GLN A 25 9.46 -6.76 -0.62
C GLN A 25 8.13 -6.19 -1.07
N CYS A 26 8.17 -5.37 -2.09
CA CYS A 26 7.03 -4.68 -2.66
C CYS A 26 6.68 -5.25 -4.03
N LEU A 27 5.40 -5.13 -4.40
CA LEU A 27 4.91 -5.40 -5.74
C LEU A 27 4.04 -4.25 -6.20
N LEU A 28 4.50 -3.57 -7.26
CA LEU A 28 3.70 -2.62 -8.02
C LEU A 28 3.06 -3.33 -9.21
N VAL A 29 1.73 -3.35 -9.25
CA VAL A 29 0.94 -3.92 -10.35
C VAL A 29 0.31 -2.79 -11.15
N MET A 30 0.47 -2.82 -12.48
CA MET A 30 -0.16 -1.87 -13.38
C MET A 30 -0.95 -2.60 -14.46
N THR A 31 -2.22 -2.24 -14.61
CA THR A 31 -3.08 -2.74 -15.68
C THR A 31 -3.33 -1.65 -16.72
N ARG A 32 -3.82 -2.03 -17.91
CA ARG A 32 -4.07 -1.08 -19.00
C ARG A 32 -5.15 -0.04 -18.71
N THR A 33 -6.13 -0.37 -17.87
CA THR A 33 -7.36 0.43 -17.68
C THR A 33 -7.67 0.72 -16.21
N GLY A 34 -6.65 0.72 -15.35
CA GLY A 34 -6.83 0.93 -13.91
C GLY A 34 -5.73 1.78 -13.31
N PHE A 35 -5.85 2.01 -12.01
CA PHE A 35 -4.80 2.63 -11.22
C PHE A 35 -3.74 1.60 -10.86
N PRO A 36 -2.46 2.02 -10.70
CA PRO A 36 -1.47 1.14 -10.13
C PRO A 36 -1.88 0.66 -8.73
N GLU A 37 -1.47 -0.54 -8.38
CA GLU A 37 -1.73 -1.13 -7.07
C GLU A 37 -0.40 -1.47 -6.41
N MET A 38 -0.24 -1.11 -5.14
CA MET A 38 0.98 -1.39 -4.37
C MET A 38 0.69 -2.40 -3.28
N PHE A 39 1.53 -3.42 -3.22
CA PHE A 39 1.47 -4.48 -2.22
C PHE A 39 2.78 -4.60 -1.47
N ILE A 40 2.69 -4.88 -0.17
CA ILE A 40 3.79 -5.42 0.63
C ILE A 40 3.65 -6.94 0.68
N LEU A 41 4.63 -7.66 0.14
CA LEU A 41 4.66 -9.11 0.07
C LEU A 41 5.34 -9.74 1.28
N SER A 42 6.41 -9.11 1.79
CA SER A 42 7.12 -9.57 2.98
C SER A 42 7.85 -8.41 3.66
N PRO A 43 8.05 -8.44 4.98
CA PRO A 43 7.40 -9.35 5.94
C PRO A 43 5.88 -9.22 5.97
N ASN A 44 5.19 -10.20 6.55
CA ASN A 44 3.73 -10.14 6.71
C ASN A 44 3.39 -9.04 7.73
N LEU A 45 2.72 -7.97 7.26
CA LEU A 45 2.45 -6.82 8.12
C LEU A 45 1.47 -7.13 9.26
N LEU A 46 0.55 -8.08 9.07
CA LEU A 46 -0.41 -8.46 10.12
C LEU A 46 0.27 -9.27 11.24
N GLU A 47 1.27 -10.08 10.88
CA GLU A 47 2.12 -10.76 11.87
C GLU A 47 2.98 -9.75 12.62
N LEU A 48 3.59 -8.79 11.92
CA LEU A 48 4.35 -7.71 12.57
C LEU A 48 3.50 -6.84 13.49
N SER A 49 2.21 -6.68 13.18
CA SER A 49 1.31 -5.87 13.98
C SER A 49 0.75 -6.60 15.21
N ASP A 50 1.16 -7.85 15.47
CA ASP A 50 0.59 -8.71 16.51
C ASP A 50 -0.95 -8.78 16.43
N GLY A 51 -1.48 -8.84 15.21
CA GLY A 51 -2.92 -8.90 14.96
C GLY A 51 -3.68 -7.58 15.11
N ARG A 52 -2.99 -6.46 15.41
CA ARG A 52 -3.60 -5.12 15.37
C ARG A 52 -4.07 -4.78 13.96
N THR A 53 -5.15 -4.00 13.88
CA THR A 53 -5.72 -3.56 12.60
C THR A 53 -4.75 -2.62 11.90
N LEU A 54 -4.29 -3.01 10.72
CA LEU A 54 -3.36 -2.20 9.94
C LEU A 54 -3.99 -0.86 9.51
N PRO A 55 -3.30 0.27 9.73
CA PRO A 55 -3.76 1.57 9.28
C PRO A 55 -3.65 1.68 7.75
N HIS A 56 -4.52 2.45 7.11
CA HIS A 56 -4.35 2.86 5.70
C HIS A 56 -4.04 1.73 4.71
N ILE A 57 -4.84 0.66 4.74
CA ILE A 57 -4.80 -0.43 3.77
C ILE A 57 -6.13 -0.60 3.04
N TYR A 58 -6.05 -0.97 1.76
CA TYR A 58 -7.23 -1.45 1.04
C TYR A 58 -7.50 -2.91 1.41
N ARG A 59 -8.79 -3.26 1.55
CA ARG A 59 -9.18 -4.67 1.69
C ARG A 59 -8.74 -5.45 0.45
N HIS A 60 -8.07 -6.56 0.69
CA HIS A 60 -7.57 -7.45 -0.34
C HIS A 60 -7.53 -8.87 0.21
N ASP A 61 -8.14 -9.81 -0.49
CA ASP A 61 -8.25 -11.21 -0.05
C ASP A 61 -7.13 -12.10 -0.64
N GLY A 62 -6.24 -11.52 -1.45
CA GLY A 62 -5.08 -12.21 -2.03
C GLY A 62 -3.81 -12.08 -1.18
N GLY A 63 -2.69 -12.54 -1.72
CA GLY A 63 -1.41 -12.51 -1.02
C GLY A 63 -0.82 -11.11 -0.87
N GLY A 64 -0.36 -10.78 0.33
CA GLY A 64 0.27 -9.51 0.66
C GLY A 64 -0.72 -8.42 1.10
N THR A 65 -0.19 -7.31 1.59
CA THR A 65 -0.98 -6.17 2.09
C THR A 65 -1.06 -5.08 1.03
N LYS A 66 -2.28 -4.72 0.59
CA LYS A 66 -2.49 -3.65 -0.38
C LYS A 66 -2.53 -2.28 0.31
N LEU A 67 -1.56 -1.42 0.01
CA LEU A 67 -1.44 -0.10 0.63
C LEU A 67 -2.47 0.90 0.09
N CYS A 68 -3.02 1.72 0.97
CA CYS A 68 -3.79 2.91 0.59
C CYS A 68 -2.89 4.15 0.56
N LEU A 69 -2.23 4.37 -0.58
CA LEU A 69 -1.28 5.48 -0.76
C LEU A 69 -1.94 6.82 -1.12
N TRP A 70 -3.15 6.81 -1.65
CA TRP A 70 -3.87 8.02 -2.08
C TRP A 70 -5.37 7.69 -2.25
N LEU A 71 -6.21 8.72 -2.29
CA LEU A 71 -7.66 8.58 -2.50
C LEU A 71 -8.10 8.94 -3.92
N PRO A 72 -8.78 8.01 -4.66
CA PRO A 72 -9.33 8.28 -5.98
C PRO A 72 -10.21 9.53 -6.11
N ARG A 73 -10.88 9.92 -5.04
CA ARG A 73 -11.82 11.07 -5.04
C ARG A 73 -11.15 12.42 -4.83
N LYS A 74 -9.87 12.45 -4.44
CA LYS A 74 -9.13 13.67 -4.13
C LYS A 74 -8.22 14.13 -5.28
N SER A 75 -8.18 13.40 -6.40
CA SER A 75 -7.34 13.69 -7.57
C SER A 75 -5.85 13.86 -7.22
N GLU A 76 -5.39 13.20 -6.15
CA GLU A 76 -3.99 13.23 -5.67
C GLU A 76 -3.02 12.56 -6.65
N TRP A 77 -3.54 11.75 -7.58
CA TRP A 77 -2.74 11.05 -8.56
C TRP A 77 -3.35 11.13 -9.96
N SER A 78 -2.50 11.21 -10.98
CA SER A 78 -2.86 11.03 -12.39
C SER A 78 -1.81 10.21 -13.13
N SER A 79 -2.17 9.64 -14.28
CA SER A 79 -1.29 8.79 -15.10
C SER A 79 -0.05 9.50 -15.68
N HIS A 80 0.01 10.83 -15.59
CA HIS A 80 1.15 11.62 -16.05
C HIS A 80 2.24 11.79 -14.98
N MET A 81 1.94 11.43 -13.72
CA MET A 81 2.89 11.53 -12.62
C MET A 81 3.86 10.34 -12.63
N ARG A 82 5.11 10.60 -12.26
CA ARG A 82 6.13 9.55 -12.18
C ARG A 82 5.84 8.63 -11.01
N LEU A 83 5.92 7.32 -11.25
CA LEU A 83 5.73 6.29 -10.22
C LEU A 83 6.78 6.39 -9.10
N LEU A 84 7.99 6.85 -9.44
CA LEU A 84 9.06 7.09 -8.46
C LEU A 84 8.66 8.16 -7.43
N GLU A 85 8.06 9.26 -7.90
CA GLU A 85 7.66 10.42 -7.08
C GLU A 85 6.30 10.23 -6.40
N THR A 86 5.58 9.16 -6.76
CA THR A 86 4.24 8.84 -6.20
C THR A 86 4.29 7.49 -5.50
N TYR A 87 3.95 6.40 -6.19
CA TYR A 87 3.82 5.08 -5.59
C TYR A 87 5.06 4.63 -4.81
N ILE A 88 6.27 4.81 -5.35
CA ILE A 88 7.49 4.35 -4.67
C ILE A 88 7.82 5.27 -3.48
N ALA A 89 7.82 6.58 -3.67
CA ALA A 89 8.04 7.55 -2.59
C ALA A 89 7.00 7.41 -1.46
N TRP A 90 5.71 7.37 -1.78
CA TRP A 90 4.62 7.20 -0.83
C TRP A 90 4.65 5.85 -0.13
N THR A 91 5.13 4.79 -0.79
CA THR A 91 5.37 3.50 -0.12
C THR A 91 6.47 3.62 0.93
N SER A 92 7.57 4.31 0.61
CA SER A 92 8.65 4.56 1.57
C SER A 92 8.13 5.36 2.76
N GLU A 93 7.35 6.40 2.51
CA GLU A 93 6.75 7.23 3.56
C GLU A 93 5.77 6.44 4.43
N TRP A 94 4.85 5.68 3.83
CA TRP A 94 3.91 4.82 4.55
C TRP A 94 4.65 3.81 5.42
N LEU A 95 5.70 3.17 4.90
CA LEU A 95 6.52 2.21 5.65
C LEU A 95 7.26 2.86 6.81
N ASN A 96 7.73 4.11 6.66
CA ASN A 96 8.34 4.86 7.75
C ASN A 96 7.35 5.08 8.90
N TYR A 97 6.13 5.53 8.59
CA TYR A 97 5.08 5.68 9.60
C TYR A 97 4.61 4.34 10.19
N PHE A 98 4.65 3.26 9.40
CA PHE A 98 4.35 1.93 9.89
C PHE A 98 5.37 1.44 10.92
N GLU A 99 6.67 1.65 10.67
CA GLU A 99 7.73 1.33 11.64
C GLU A 99 7.56 2.09 12.95
N GLU A 100 7.20 3.37 12.89
CA GLU A 100 6.87 4.17 14.07
C GLU A 100 5.61 3.63 14.78
N TRP A 101 4.54 3.37 14.02
CA TRP A 101 3.28 2.85 14.54
C TRP A 101 3.43 1.49 15.23
N LEU A 102 4.31 0.62 14.74
CA LEU A 102 4.59 -0.65 15.39
C LEU A 102 5.03 -0.47 16.85
N VAL A 103 5.75 0.61 17.13
CA VAL A 103 6.29 0.96 18.47
C VAL A 103 5.29 1.78 19.29
N THR A 104 4.64 2.76 18.67
CA THR A 104 3.83 3.76 19.39
C THR A 104 2.35 3.43 19.47
N ASP A 105 1.88 2.54 18.60
CA ASP A 105 0.47 2.26 18.33
C ASP A 105 -0.33 3.48 17.83
N GLN A 106 0.34 4.57 17.46
CA GLN A 106 -0.26 5.81 16.99
C GLN A 106 0.10 6.07 15.53
N TRP A 107 -0.92 6.18 14.66
CA TRP A 107 -0.69 6.40 13.23
C TRP A 107 -0.42 7.89 12.95
N ALA A 108 0.84 8.22 12.67
CA ALA A 108 1.27 9.57 12.33
C ALA A 108 1.18 9.89 10.82
N GLY A 109 0.94 8.89 9.97
CA GLY A 109 0.98 9.04 8.52
C GLY A 109 -0.19 9.81 7.89
N GLY A 110 -1.12 10.32 8.70
CA GLY A 110 -2.27 11.09 8.24
C GLY A 110 -3.07 10.35 7.17
N GLY A 111 -3.57 11.11 6.19
CA GLY A 111 -4.39 10.61 5.09
C GLY A 111 -5.86 10.41 5.49
N GLU A 112 -6.76 10.57 4.53
CA GLU A 112 -8.16 10.16 4.70
C GLU A 112 -8.30 8.70 4.24
N HIS A 113 -9.01 7.87 5.00
CA HIS A 113 -9.36 6.51 4.59
C HIS A 113 -10.89 6.38 4.53
N PRO A 114 -11.48 5.82 3.45
CA PRO A 114 -12.92 5.75 3.34
C PRO A 114 -13.45 4.78 4.40
N VAL A 115 -14.32 5.27 5.27
CA VAL A 115 -14.99 4.43 6.27
C VAL A 115 -15.83 3.38 5.54
N PRO A 116 -15.72 2.08 5.89
CA PRO A 116 -16.53 1.05 5.26
C PRO A 116 -18.02 1.40 5.39
N LYS A 117 -18.74 1.50 4.27
CA LYS A 117 -20.20 1.72 4.30
C LYS A 117 -20.84 0.57 5.08
N LYS A 118 -21.51 0.88 6.20
CA LYS A 118 -22.33 -0.11 6.93
C LYS A 118 -23.35 -0.69 5.94
N LYS A 119 -23.36 -2.01 5.76
CA LYS A 119 -24.42 -2.69 4.99
C LYS A 119 -25.75 -2.36 5.66
N LYS A 120 -26.66 -1.68 4.95
CA LYS A 120 -28.05 -1.55 5.40
C LYS A 120 -28.64 -2.96 5.45
N ARG A 121 -28.90 -3.46 6.65
CA ARG A 121 -29.67 -4.69 6.84
C ARG A 121 -31.12 -4.34 6.50
N TRP A 122 -31.57 -4.74 5.32
CA TRP A 122 -33.00 -4.77 5.02
C TRP A 122 -33.59 -5.85 5.94
N ARG A 123 -34.53 -5.42 6.80
CA ARG A 123 -35.39 -6.32 7.58
C ARG A 123 -36.67 -6.54 6.81
#